data_AF-A0A1Z3HV31-F1
#
_entry.id   AF-A0A1Z3HV31-F1
#
_cell.length_a   1.000
_cell.length_b   1.000
_cell.length_c   1.000
_cell.angle_alpha   90.00
_cell.angle_beta   90.00
_cell.angle_gamma   90.00
#
_symmetry.space_group_name_H-M   'P 1'
#
loop_
_entity.id
_entity.type
_entity.pdbx_description
1 polymer ?
#
loop_
_entity_poly.entity_id
_entity_poly.type
_entity_poly.pdbx_seq_one_letter_code
_entity_poly.pdbx_strand_id
1 'polypeptide(L)' 'MRAIAAYPDDRPYPSYLMFDMVNQRPIHVVAAKDNETQTVYVVTAHEPDANLWQPDFKTRKRP' A
#
# COMPACT_ATOMS: atom_id res chain seq x y z
N MET A 1 0.94 1.37 -10.56
CA MET A 1 1.00 1.06 -9.11
C MET A 1 0.87 -0.44 -8.89
N ARG A 2 1.60 -1.03 -7.92
CA ARG A 2 1.69 -2.48 -7.66
C ARG A 2 1.37 -2.80 -6.19
N ALA A 3 0.73 -3.93 -5.91
CA ALA A 3 0.61 -4.45 -4.55
C ALA A 3 1.96 -4.99 -4.03
N ILE A 4 2.32 -4.61 -2.81
CA ILE A 4 3.54 -5.06 -2.13
C ILE A 4 3.27 -5.77 -0.80
N ALA A 5 2.06 -5.63 -0.25
CA ALA A 5 1.55 -6.45 0.83
C ALA A 5 0.02 -6.57 0.71
N ALA A 6 -0.54 -7.63 1.29
CA ALA A 6 -1.98 -7.85 1.38
C ALA A 6 -2.36 -8.05 2.86
N TYR A 7 -3.51 -7.52 3.23
CA TYR A 7 -4.12 -7.62 4.55
C TYR A 7 -5.53 -8.19 4.35
N PRO A 8 -5.65 -9.51 4.15
CA PRO A 8 -6.93 -10.15 3.83
C PRO A 8 -7.94 -10.08 4.98
N ASP A 9 -7.45 -9.91 6.21
CA ASP A 9 -8.27 -9.91 7.43
C ASP A 9 -8.78 -8.51 7.82
N ASP A 10 -8.37 -7.46 7.08
CA ASP A 10 -8.87 -6.10 7.30
C ASP A 10 -10.38 -6.01 7.05
N ARG A 11 -11.03 -5.10 7.78
CA ARG A 11 -12.47 -4.86 7.71
C ARG A 11 -12.76 -3.41 7.34
N PRO A 12 -13.84 -3.13 6.57
CA PRO A 12 -14.88 -4.06 6.09
C PRO A 12 -14.48 -4.94 4.89
N TYR A 13 -13.38 -4.63 4.23
CA TYR A 13 -12.91 -5.35 3.04
C TYR A 13 -11.41 -5.64 3.14
N PRO A 14 -10.91 -6.70 2.49
CA PRO A 14 -9.47 -6.94 2.40
C PRO A 14 -8.76 -5.73 1.80
N SER A 15 -7.60 -5.40 2.36
CA SER A 15 -6.81 -4.25 1.93
C SER A 15 -5.45 -4.65 1.38
N TYR A 16 -4.86 -3.74 0.63
CA TYR A 16 -3.56 -3.92 0.00
C TYR A 16 -2.70 -2.69 0.24
N LEU A 17 -1.44 -2.91 0.61
CA LEU A 17 -0.43 -1.87 0.51
C LEU A 17 0.09 -1.84 -0.92
N MET A 18 -0.09 -0.71 -1.57
CA MET A 18 0.24 -0.46 -2.95
C MET A 18 1.40 0.53 -3.04
N PHE A 19 2.27 0.38 -4.03
CA PHE A 19 3.43 1.24 -4.26
C PHE A 19 3.58 1.66 -5.73
N ASP A 20 3.96 2.92 -5.94
CA ASP A 20 4.47 3.42 -7.22
C ASP A 20 5.43 4.60 -7.03
N MET A 21 6.18 4.93 -8.09
CA MET A 21 6.94 6.18 -8.20
C MET A 21 6.12 7.21 -8.99
N VAL A 22 5.62 8.23 -8.31
CA VAL A 22 4.80 9.30 -8.92
C VAL A 22 5.61 10.59 -8.90
N ASN A 23 5.94 11.14 -10.06
CA ASN A 23 6.75 12.37 -10.17
C ASN A 23 8.05 12.30 -9.33
N GLN A 24 8.78 11.19 -9.43
CA GLN A 24 10.01 10.90 -8.67
C GLN A 24 9.83 10.77 -7.14
N ARG A 25 8.59 10.68 -6.65
CA ARG A 25 8.28 10.48 -5.23
C ARG A 25 7.76 9.06 -4.98
N PRO A 26 8.27 8.33 -3.99
CA PRO A 26 7.72 7.03 -3.63
C PRO A 26 6.39 7.21 -2.90
N ILE A 27 5.31 6.63 -3.41
CA ILE A 27 3.98 6.74 -2.78
C ILE A 27 3.50 5.36 -2.35
N HIS A 28 3.12 5.26 -1.08
CA HIS A 28 2.39 4.14 -0.51
C HIS A 28 0.91 4.50 -0.44
N VAL A 29 0.07 3.61 -0.94
CA VAL A 29 -1.38 3.72 -0.83
C VAL A 29 -1.92 2.47 -0.15
N VAL A 30 -2.70 2.64 0.91
CA VAL A 30 -3.52 1.55 1.44
C VAL A 30 -4.87 1.64 0.77
N ALA A 31 -5.26 0.59 0.05
CA ALA A 31 -6.52 0.51 -0.66
C ALA A 31 -7.30 -0.74 -0.24
N ALA A 32 -8.56 -0.55 0.14
CA ALA A 32 -9.49 -1.64 0.43
C ALA A 32 -10.31 -1.96 -0.82
N LYS A 33 -10.46 -3.24 -1.17
CA LYS A 33 -11.20 -3.67 -2.36
C LYS A 33 -12.45 -4.44 -1.97
N ASP A 34 -13.60 -3.86 -2.30
CA ASP A 34 -14.85 -4.59 -2.33
C ASP A 34 -14.92 -5.43 -3.61
N ASN A 35 -14.81 -6.74 -3.46
CA ASN A 35 -14.83 -7.67 -4.61
C ASN A 35 -16.24 -7.89 -5.17
N GLU A 36 -17.31 -7.58 -4.45
CA GLU A 36 -18.67 -7.73 -4.95
C GLU A 36 -19.01 -6.59 -5.92
N THR A 37 -18.73 -5.36 -5.49
CA THR A 37 -19.02 -4.17 -6.30
C THR A 37 -17.86 -3.76 -7.22
N GLN A 38 -16.69 -4.40 -7.10
CA GLN A 38 -15.42 -3.98 -7.71
C GLN A 38 -14.97 -2.56 -7.31
N THR A 39 -15.53 -2.00 -6.24
CA THR A 39 -15.16 -0.68 -5.73
C THR A 39 -13.83 -0.75 -4.98
N VAL A 40 -12.95 0.23 -5.24
CA VAL A 40 -11.69 0.40 -4.51
C VAL A 40 -11.75 1.67 -3.68
N TYR A 41 -11.58 1.53 -2.38
CA TYR A 41 -11.55 2.62 -1.42
C TYR A 41 -10.11 2.95 -1.06
N VAL A 42 -9.67 4.19 -1.32
CA VAL A 42 -8.38 4.67 -0.84
C VAL A 42 -8.52 5.02 0.64
N VAL A 43 -7.82 4.28 1.50
CA VAL A 43 -7.81 4.52 2.95
C VAL A 43 -6.81 5.62 3.30
N THR A 44 -5.59 5.55 2.76
CA THR A 44 -4.57 6.57 2.94
C THR A 44 -3.54 6.55 1.80
N ALA A 45 -2.89 7.68 1.54
CA ALA A 45 -1.77 7.83 0.63
C ALA A 45 -0.67 8.67 1.29
N HIS A 46 0.57 8.17 1.33
CA HIS A 46 1.70 8.82 1.99
C HIS A 46 3.04 8.43 1.37
N GLU A 47 4.10 9.19 1.66
CA GLU A 47 5.48 8.76 1.35
C GLU A 47 5.97 7.79 2.45
N PRO A 48 6.60 6.66 2.08
CA PRO A 48 7.09 5.70 3.05
C PRO A 48 8.25 6.24 3.87
N ASP A 49 8.25 5.95 5.17
CA ASP A 49 9.35 6.31 6.07
C ASP A 49 10.63 5.52 5.72
N ALA A 50 11.69 6.22 5.31
CA ALA A 50 12.97 5.63 4.97
C ALA A 50 13.64 4.88 6.14
N ASN A 51 13.24 5.10 7.39
CA ASN A 51 13.70 4.33 8.54
C ASN A 51 13.07 2.94 8.61
N LEU A 52 11.85 2.78 8.10
CA LEU A 52 11.08 1.53 8.14
C LEU A 52 11.25 0.68 6.87
N TRP A 53 11.64 1.30 5.76
CA TRP A 53 11.73 0.66 4.45
C TRP A 53 13.16 0.63 3.92
N GLN A 54 13.49 -0.41 3.15
CA GLN A 54 14.72 -0.47 2.35
C GLN A 54 14.72 0.63 1.27
N PRO A 55 15.87 0.95 0.65
CA PRO A 55 15.94 1.97 -0.41
C PRO A 55 15.06 1.70 -1.64
N ASP A 56 14.54 0.48 -1.78
CA ASP A 56 13.56 0.13 -2.83
C ASP A 56 12.14 0.61 -2.52
N PHE A 57 11.90 1.14 -1.31
CA PHE A 57 10.60 1.57 -0.76
C PHE A 57 9.50 0.51 -0.82
N LYS A 58 9.86 -0.77 -0.97
CA LYS A 58 8.92 -1.89 -1.15
C LYS A 58 9.15 -3.01 -0.14
N THR A 59 10.35 -3.10 0.41
CA THR A 59 10.75 -4.14 1.37
C THR A 59 10.88 -3.52 2.76
N ARG A 60 10.15 -4.03 3.76
CA ARG A 60 10.30 -3.58 5.15
C ARG A 60 11.67 -3.95 5.69
N LYS A 61 12.30 -3.05 6.43
CA LYS A 61 13.46 -3.37 7.26
C LYS A 61 13.02 -4.33 8.36
N ARG A 62 13.85 -5.34 8.65
CA ARG A 62 13.65 -6.18 9.83
C ARG A 62 14.16 -5.41 11.05
N PRO A 63 13.53 -5.59 12.22
CA PRO A 63 14.10 -5.11 13.48
C PRO A 63 15.49 -5.71 13.72
#